data_AF-A0A2T1NEU8-F1
#
_entry.id   AF-A0A2T1NEU8-F1
#
_cell.length_a   1.000
_cell.length_b   1.000
_cell.length_c   1.000
_cell.angle_alpha   90.00
_cell.angle_beta   90.00
_cell.angle_gamma   90.00
#
_symmetry.space_group_name_H-M   'P 1'
#
loop_
_entity.id
_entity.type
_entity.pdbx_description
1 polymer ?
#
loop_
_entity_poly.entity_id
_entity_poly.type
_entity_poly.pdbx_seq_one_letter_code
_entity_poly.pdbx_strand_id
1 'polypeptide(L)'
;MSKDNLEHLFKNLEGQFDVETPKNGHEARFLEKLNALENTKTIAQKDSKTYWKPLLAIAASIALIISISFAVQAKEQPKDLASVSPEMAETQQFFTNAIAFEVNKLKAEQTQETKTIINDALKRLNELEKEYDNLKISLQESGEDQLVIYAMITNFQNRIDILKTTLQYIEDQKELKQNNYETTI
;
A
#
# COMPACT_ATOMS: atom_id res chain seq x y z
N MET A 1 -14.81 -22.70 54.60
CA MET A 1 -13.45 -22.53 55.13
C MET A 1 -13.11 -21.04 55.18
N SER A 2 -13.85 -20.26 55.98
CA SER A 2 -13.67 -18.79 56.06
C SER A 2 -13.90 -18.21 57.47
N LYS A 3 -14.29 -19.03 58.45
CA LYS A 3 -14.31 -18.63 59.87
C LYS A 3 -12.91 -18.57 60.46
N ASP A 4 -12.06 -19.52 60.07
CA ASP A 4 -10.70 -19.69 60.59
C ASP A 4 -9.81 -18.45 60.34
N ASN A 5 -9.99 -17.73 59.24
CA ASN A 5 -9.15 -16.55 58.92
C ASN A 5 -9.47 -15.33 59.79
N LEU A 6 -10.74 -15.11 60.12
CA LEU A 6 -11.16 -13.97 60.93
C LEU A 6 -10.82 -14.20 62.40
N GLU A 7 -11.00 -15.44 62.85
CA GLU A 7 -10.63 -15.87 64.19
C GLU A 7 -9.11 -15.83 64.38
N HIS A 8 -8.31 -16.23 63.39
CA HIS A 8 -6.86 -16.03 63.40
C HIS A 8 -6.45 -14.56 63.42
N LEU A 9 -7.11 -13.69 62.64
CA LEU A 9 -6.81 -12.26 62.64
C LEU A 9 -7.06 -11.62 64.01
N PHE A 10 -8.22 -11.87 64.61
CA PHE A 10 -8.54 -11.34 65.93
C PHE A 10 -7.65 -11.91 67.02
N LYS A 11 -7.34 -13.21 66.99
CA LYS A 11 -6.44 -13.86 67.94
C LYS A 11 -5.00 -13.35 67.83
N ASN A 12 -4.55 -12.99 66.63
CA ASN A 12 -3.23 -12.40 66.43
C ASN A 12 -3.17 -10.93 66.88
N LEU A 13 -4.30 -10.21 66.80
CA LEU A 13 -4.41 -8.80 67.21
C LEU A 13 -4.83 -8.66 68.69
N GLU A 14 -5.20 -9.75 69.34
CA GLU A 14 -5.58 -9.81 70.75
C GLU A 14 -4.42 -9.30 71.62
N GLY A 15 -4.68 -8.24 72.39
CA GLY A 15 -3.67 -7.57 73.22
C GLY A 15 -2.76 -6.57 72.48
N GLN A 16 -2.91 -6.40 71.16
CA GLN A 16 -2.20 -5.36 70.38
C GLN A 16 -3.03 -4.09 70.15
N PHE A 17 -4.31 -4.10 70.55
CA PHE A 17 -5.14 -2.92 70.46
C PHE A 17 -4.73 -1.90 71.52
N ASP A 18 -4.40 -0.70 71.07
CA ASP A 18 -4.21 0.45 71.94
C ASP A 18 -5.56 0.82 72.57
N VAL A 19 -5.67 0.60 73.88
CA VAL A 19 -6.88 0.91 74.67
C VAL A 19 -6.74 2.25 75.41
N GLU A 20 -5.64 2.96 75.21
CA GLU A 20 -5.37 4.23 75.86
C GLU A 20 -6.26 5.34 75.28
N THR A 21 -6.71 6.24 76.15
CA THR A 21 -7.47 7.41 75.71
C THR A 21 -6.56 8.40 75.00
N PRO A 22 -6.95 8.96 73.84
CA PRO A 22 -6.14 9.93 73.13
C PRO A 22 -5.78 11.12 74.03
N LYS A 23 -4.57 11.68 73.84
CA LYS A 23 -4.13 12.87 74.59
C LYS A 23 -5.12 14.02 74.44
N ASN A 24 -5.39 14.73 75.54
CA ASN A 24 -6.28 15.90 75.57
C ASN A 24 -6.07 16.84 74.37
N GLY A 25 -7.18 17.30 73.79
CA GLY A 25 -7.19 18.11 72.56
C GLY A 25 -7.01 17.32 71.26
N HIS A 26 -7.04 15.98 71.29
CA HIS A 26 -6.99 15.15 70.08
C HIS A 26 -8.13 15.48 69.10
N GLU A 27 -9.36 15.62 69.60
CA GLU A 27 -10.52 15.96 68.77
C GLU A 27 -10.36 17.32 68.08
N ALA A 28 -9.88 18.33 68.81
CA ALA A 28 -9.60 19.65 68.22
C ALA A 28 -8.53 19.58 67.13
N ARG A 29 -7.41 18.88 67.37
CA ARG A 29 -6.35 18.67 66.36
C ARG A 29 -6.84 17.84 65.17
N PHE A 30 -7.73 16.88 65.42
CA PHE A 30 -8.35 16.06 64.38
C PHE A 30 -9.26 16.91 63.49
N LEU A 31 -10.14 17.72 64.09
CA LEU A 31 -11.02 18.65 63.38
C LEU A 31 -10.22 19.73 62.64
N GLU A 32 -9.14 20.24 63.23
CA GLU A 32 -8.22 21.17 62.57
C GLU A 32 -7.58 20.52 61.34
N LYS A 33 -7.08 19.28 61.46
CA LYS A 33 -6.50 18.53 60.34
C LYS A 33 -7.56 18.17 59.28
N LEU A 34 -8.78 17.83 59.69
CA LEU A 34 -9.90 17.54 58.79
C LEU A 34 -10.31 18.78 57.99
N ASN A 35 -10.47 19.93 58.65
CA ASN A 35 -10.78 21.20 58.00
C ASN A 35 -9.60 21.71 57.16
N ALA A 36 -8.36 21.47 57.56
CA ALA A 36 -7.19 21.77 56.74
C ALA A 36 -7.15 20.93 55.45
N LEU A 37 -7.66 19.68 55.49
CA LEU A 37 -7.84 18.81 54.32
C LEU A 37 -8.99 19.27 53.42
N GLU A 38 -10.06 19.84 53.97
CA GLU A 38 -11.12 20.45 53.16
C GLU A 38 -10.66 21.77 52.51
N ASN A 39 -9.90 22.60 53.23
CA ASN A 39 -9.34 23.85 52.71
C ASN A 39 -8.12 23.65 51.79
N THR A 40 -7.55 22.44 51.71
CA THR A 40 -6.57 22.08 50.66
C THR A 40 -7.20 21.58 49.37
N LYS A 41 -8.54 21.46 49.28
CA LYS A 41 -9.24 21.30 47.99
C LYS A 41 -9.30 22.58 47.15
N THR A 42 -8.56 23.62 47.53
CA THR A 42 -8.28 24.78 46.67
C THR A 42 -6.78 25.02 46.50
N ILE A 43 -6.02 23.96 46.20
CA ILE A 43 -4.97 24.04 45.18
C ILE A 43 -5.18 22.89 44.18
N ALA A 44 -6.39 22.82 43.61
CA ALA A 44 -6.47 22.41 42.23
C ALA A 44 -5.73 23.49 41.45
N GLN A 45 -4.42 23.28 41.19
CA GLN A 45 -3.80 23.89 40.02
C GLN A 45 -4.79 23.63 38.90
N LYS A 46 -5.34 24.72 38.36
CA LYS A 46 -6.27 24.77 37.24
C LYS A 46 -6.04 23.59 36.31
N ASP A 47 -6.81 22.51 36.52
CA ASP A 47 -7.04 21.54 35.48
C ASP A 47 -7.85 22.30 34.45
N SER A 48 -7.15 23.02 33.58
CA SER A 48 -7.68 23.32 32.27
C SER A 48 -8.00 21.95 31.72
N LYS A 49 -9.27 21.53 31.88
CA LYS A 49 -9.85 20.41 31.15
C LYS A 49 -9.41 20.65 29.73
N THR A 50 -8.40 19.89 29.33
CA THR A 50 -7.79 20.04 28.03
C THR A 50 -8.80 19.36 27.13
N TYR A 51 -9.80 20.11 26.69
CA TYR A 51 -10.87 19.66 25.81
C TYR A 51 -10.31 19.12 24.48
N TRP A 52 -9.00 19.27 24.27
CA TRP A 52 -8.25 18.69 23.17
C TRP A 52 -7.89 17.22 23.41
N LYS A 53 -7.86 16.69 24.65
CA LYS A 53 -7.59 15.26 24.90
C LYS A 53 -8.62 14.33 24.22
N PRO A 54 -9.95 14.57 24.32
CA PRO A 54 -10.90 13.75 23.56
C PRO A 54 -10.82 14.01 22.05
N LEU A 55 -10.57 15.25 21.61
CA LEU A 55 -10.41 15.58 20.19
C LEU A 55 -9.14 14.93 19.58
N LEU A 56 -8.06 14.84 20.35
CA LEU A 56 -6.82 14.16 19.98
C LEU A 56 -7.01 12.65 19.94
N ALA A 57 -7.79 12.08 20.86
CA ALA A 57 -8.15 10.67 20.81
C ALA A 57 -9.02 10.33 19.58
N ILE A 58 -9.95 11.22 19.21
CA ILE A 58 -10.77 11.09 17.99
C ILE A 58 -9.90 11.25 16.73
N ALA A 59 -9.02 12.26 16.70
CA ALA A 59 -8.10 12.46 15.59
C ALA A 59 -7.14 11.26 15.44
N ALA A 60 -6.64 10.71 16.54
CA ALA A 60 -5.78 9.53 16.55
C ALA A 60 -6.52 8.28 16.08
N SER A 61 -7.79 8.09 16.45
CA SER A 61 -8.58 6.94 15.97
C SER A 61 -8.88 7.04 14.48
N ILE A 62 -9.23 8.24 13.98
CA ILE A 62 -9.43 8.49 12.55
C ILE A 62 -8.10 8.29 11.79
N ALA A 63 -7.00 8.86 12.28
CA ALA A 63 -5.68 8.69 11.68
C ALA A 63 -5.22 7.23 11.68
N LEU A 64 -5.54 6.47 12.73
CA LEU A 64 -5.25 5.04 12.82
C LEU A 64 -6.10 4.23 11.84
N ILE A 65 -7.40 4.52 11.71
CA ILE A 65 -8.27 3.88 10.70
C ILE A 65 -7.75 4.20 9.29
N ILE A 66 -7.38 5.45 9.02
CA ILE A 66 -6.83 5.87 7.72
C ILE A 66 -5.50 5.15 7.47
N SER A 67 -4.60 5.15 8.44
CA SER A 67 -3.29 4.47 8.34
C SER A 67 -3.44 2.98 8.11
N ILE A 68 -4.34 2.30 8.84
CA ILE A 68 -4.62 0.87 8.64
C ILE A 68 -5.28 0.64 7.28
N SER A 69 -6.20 1.50 6.85
CA SER A 69 -6.84 1.37 5.53
C SER A 69 -5.82 1.49 4.39
N PHE A 70 -4.88 2.43 4.49
CA PHE A 70 -3.77 2.54 3.52
C PHE A 70 -2.75 1.40 3.65
N ALA A 71 -2.49 0.89 4.87
CA ALA A 71 -1.57 -0.21 5.08
C ALA A 71 -2.12 -1.57 4.59
N VAL A 72 -3.43 -1.79 4.73
CA VAL A 72 -4.14 -2.97 4.22
C VAL A 72 -4.34 -2.87 2.71
N GLN A 73 -4.26 -1.68 2.13
CA GLN A 73 -4.16 -1.45 0.69
C GLN A 73 -2.74 -1.72 0.17
N ALA A 74 -2.09 -2.77 0.67
CA ALA A 74 -1.03 -3.44 -0.08
C ALA A 74 -1.70 -4.03 -1.32
N LYS A 75 -1.69 -3.27 -2.43
CA LYS A 75 -2.02 -3.83 -3.73
C LYS A 75 -1.04 -4.98 -3.96
N GLU A 76 -1.53 -6.21 -3.88
CA GLU A 76 -0.79 -7.32 -4.46
C GLU A 76 -0.44 -6.90 -5.88
N GLN A 77 0.86 -6.91 -6.20
CA GLN A 77 1.30 -6.70 -7.57
C GLN A 77 0.56 -7.76 -8.39
N PRO A 78 -0.22 -7.37 -9.41
CA PRO A 78 -0.98 -8.33 -10.18
C PRO A 78 -0.01 -9.35 -10.73
N LYS A 79 -0.30 -10.64 -10.53
CA LYS A 79 0.55 -11.72 -11.03
C LYS A 79 0.77 -11.51 -12.53
N ASP A 80 2.01 -11.44 -12.92
CA ASP A 80 2.42 -11.36 -14.32
C ASP A 80 3.10 -12.65 -14.74
N LEU A 81 3.55 -12.73 -16.01
CA LEU A 81 4.17 -13.94 -16.52
C LEU A 81 5.42 -14.32 -15.70
N ALA A 82 6.16 -13.32 -15.22
CA ALA A 82 7.33 -13.52 -14.38
C ALA A 82 7.04 -14.19 -13.03
N SER A 83 5.79 -14.15 -12.58
CA SER A 83 5.34 -14.76 -11.34
C SER A 83 5.10 -16.28 -11.47
N VAL A 84 5.03 -16.83 -12.69
CA VAL A 84 4.70 -18.24 -12.96
C VAL A 84 5.91 -19.17 -12.78
N SER A 85 7.04 -18.82 -13.38
CA SER A 85 8.29 -19.60 -13.29
C SER A 85 9.51 -18.74 -13.63
N PRO A 86 10.74 -19.16 -13.26
CA PRO A 86 11.97 -18.48 -13.67
C PRO A 86 12.08 -18.30 -15.19
N GLU A 87 11.75 -19.33 -15.96
CA GLU A 87 11.79 -19.31 -17.43
C GLU A 87 10.75 -18.33 -18.00
N MET A 88 9.59 -18.22 -17.37
CA MET A 88 8.57 -17.24 -17.75
C MET A 88 8.97 -15.80 -17.39
N ALA A 89 9.74 -15.61 -16.31
CA ALA A 89 10.34 -14.32 -15.98
C ALA A 89 11.37 -13.90 -17.02
N GLU A 90 12.25 -14.81 -17.43
CA GLU A 90 13.20 -14.58 -18.52
C GLU A 90 12.48 -14.25 -19.84
N THR A 91 11.39 -14.97 -20.14
CA THR A 91 10.55 -14.73 -21.32
C THR A 91 9.95 -13.32 -21.30
N GLN A 92 9.33 -12.91 -20.19
CA GLN A 92 8.77 -11.57 -20.04
C GLN A 92 9.86 -10.49 -20.19
N GLN A 93 11.01 -10.69 -19.56
CA GLN A 93 12.13 -9.76 -19.65
C GLN A 93 12.63 -9.64 -21.09
N PHE A 94 12.82 -10.76 -21.78
CA PHE A 94 13.27 -10.78 -23.18
C PHE A 94 12.32 -9.99 -24.08
N PHE A 95 11.02 -10.31 -24.06
CA PHE A 95 10.05 -9.65 -24.94
C PHE A 95 9.87 -8.18 -24.59
N THR A 96 9.83 -7.81 -23.31
CA THR A 96 9.70 -6.40 -22.89
C THR A 96 10.88 -5.58 -23.41
N ASN A 97 12.10 -6.11 -23.31
CA ASN A 97 13.31 -5.44 -23.82
C ASN A 97 13.30 -5.35 -25.35
N ALA A 98 12.95 -6.43 -26.04
CA ALA A 98 12.86 -6.45 -27.50
C ALA A 98 11.82 -5.45 -28.02
N ILE A 99 10.63 -5.41 -27.41
CA ILE A 99 9.57 -4.45 -27.76
C ILE A 99 10.03 -3.02 -27.51
N ALA A 100 10.67 -2.73 -26.37
CA ALA A 100 11.18 -1.40 -26.07
C ALA A 100 12.23 -0.95 -27.10
N PHE A 101 13.14 -1.84 -27.49
CA PHE A 101 14.14 -1.59 -28.53
C PHE A 101 13.47 -1.28 -29.88
N GLU A 102 12.54 -2.12 -30.33
CA GLU A 102 11.85 -1.94 -31.62
C GLU A 102 10.93 -0.70 -31.63
N VAL A 103 10.29 -0.35 -30.50
CA VAL A 103 9.54 0.90 -30.37
C VAL A 103 10.46 2.11 -30.54
N ASN A 104 11.65 2.09 -29.94
CA ASN A 104 12.61 3.18 -30.10
C ASN A 104 13.11 3.29 -31.54
N LYS A 105 13.39 2.15 -32.19
CA LYS A 105 13.72 2.11 -33.61
C LYS A 105 12.59 2.70 -34.46
N LEU A 106 11.34 2.29 -34.23
CA LEU A 106 10.19 2.82 -34.95
C LEU A 106 10.02 4.33 -34.78
N LYS A 107 10.20 4.85 -33.56
CA LYS A 107 10.11 6.30 -33.29
C LYS A 107 11.23 7.09 -33.97
N ALA A 108 12.42 6.51 -34.13
CA ALA A 108 13.53 7.15 -34.83
C ALA A 108 13.23 7.33 -36.33
N GLU A 109 12.35 6.51 -36.90
CA GLU A 109 11.91 6.60 -38.30
C GLU A 109 10.82 7.66 -38.55
N GLN A 110 10.48 8.47 -37.54
CA GLN A 110 9.40 9.44 -37.65
C GLN A 110 9.78 10.65 -38.50
N THR A 111 9.08 10.80 -39.61
CA THR A 111 9.10 11.95 -40.52
C THR A 111 7.67 12.44 -40.76
N GLN A 112 7.49 13.53 -41.50
CA GLN A 112 6.14 14.00 -41.85
C GLN A 112 5.34 12.95 -42.64
N GLU A 113 6.01 12.11 -43.43
CA GLU A 113 5.38 11.10 -44.27
C GLU A 113 5.04 9.82 -43.49
N THR A 114 5.91 9.41 -42.56
CA THR A 114 5.73 8.17 -41.77
C THR A 114 4.91 8.38 -40.50
N LYS A 115 4.65 9.63 -40.10
CA LYS A 115 3.96 10.00 -38.86
C LYS A 115 2.61 9.27 -38.67
N THR A 116 1.79 9.20 -39.71
CA THR A 116 0.46 8.58 -39.62
C THR A 116 0.55 7.10 -39.30
N ILE A 117 1.33 6.33 -40.07
CA ILE A 117 1.45 4.88 -39.88
C ILE A 117 2.14 4.55 -38.55
N ILE A 118 3.12 5.35 -38.12
CA ILE A 118 3.77 5.19 -36.81
C ILE A 118 2.76 5.42 -35.68
N ASN A 119 1.95 6.49 -35.75
CA ASN A 119 0.95 6.76 -34.72
C ASN A 119 -0.11 5.66 -34.64
N ASP A 120 -0.55 5.12 -35.78
CA ASP A 120 -1.49 4.01 -35.81
C ASP A 120 -0.88 2.74 -35.19
N ALA A 121 0.38 2.43 -35.47
CA ALA A 121 1.09 1.32 -34.85
C ALA A 121 1.22 1.50 -33.33
N LEU A 122 1.64 2.69 -32.87
CA LEU A 122 1.74 3.01 -31.44
C LEU A 122 0.38 2.90 -30.73
N LYS A 123 -0.71 3.30 -31.40
CA LYS A 123 -2.07 3.15 -30.87
C LYS A 123 -2.43 1.68 -30.68
N ARG A 124 -2.19 0.83 -31.67
CA ARG A 124 -2.44 -0.62 -31.58
C ARG A 124 -1.58 -1.29 -30.49
N LEU A 125 -0.33 -0.88 -30.34
CA LEU A 125 0.54 -1.36 -29.26
C LEU A 125 -0.03 -1.02 -27.89
N ASN A 126 -0.61 0.17 -27.73
CA ASN A 126 -1.26 0.57 -26.49
C ASN A 126 -2.56 -0.20 -26.22
N GLU A 127 -3.29 -0.60 -27.26
CA GLU A 127 -4.44 -1.50 -27.12
C GLU A 127 -4.00 -2.88 -26.63
N LEU A 128 -2.92 -3.43 -27.20
CA LEU A 128 -2.34 -4.71 -26.76
C LEU A 128 -1.74 -4.64 -25.34
N GLU A 129 -1.14 -3.52 -24.93
CA GLU A 129 -0.67 -3.34 -23.54
C GLU A 129 -1.84 -3.42 -22.54
N LYS A 130 -2.96 -2.77 -22.84
CA LYS A 130 -4.17 -2.86 -21.99
C LYS A 130 -4.75 -4.26 -21.94
N GLU A 131 -4.71 -4.99 -23.07
CA GLU A 131 -5.09 -6.40 -23.09
C GLU A 131 -4.17 -7.24 -22.21
N TYR A 132 -2.85 -7.01 -22.26
CA TYR A 132 -1.89 -7.67 -21.38
C TYR A 132 -2.17 -7.41 -19.90
N ASP A 133 -2.52 -6.17 -19.54
CA ASP A 133 -2.93 -5.84 -18.16
C ASP A 133 -4.19 -6.60 -17.72
N ASN A 134 -5.17 -6.78 -18.61
CA ASN A 134 -6.35 -7.60 -18.32
C ASN A 134 -5.99 -9.10 -18.21
N LEU A 135 -5.02 -9.58 -18.98
CA LEU A 135 -4.53 -10.95 -18.89
C LEU A 135 -3.82 -11.21 -17.56
N LYS A 136 -3.11 -10.22 -16.98
CA LYS A 136 -2.54 -10.35 -15.62
C LYS A 136 -3.62 -10.62 -14.57
N ILE A 137 -4.74 -9.90 -14.66
CA ILE A 137 -5.90 -10.11 -13.78
C ILE A 137 -6.45 -11.53 -13.98
N SER A 138 -6.64 -11.93 -15.25
CA SER A 138 -7.14 -13.27 -15.61
C SER A 138 -6.20 -14.38 -15.14
N LEU A 139 -4.88 -14.15 -15.16
CA LEU A 139 -3.87 -15.12 -14.73
C LEU A 139 -3.95 -15.34 -13.22
N GLN A 140 -4.14 -14.25 -12.46
CA GLN A 140 -4.34 -14.33 -11.01
C GLN A 140 -5.65 -15.02 -10.65
N GLU A 141 -6.75 -14.68 -11.32
CA GLU A 141 -8.08 -15.26 -11.05
C GLU A 141 -8.19 -16.74 -11.44
N SER A 142 -7.53 -17.13 -12.54
CA SER A 142 -7.55 -18.52 -13.04
C SER A 142 -6.59 -19.47 -12.31
N GLY A 143 -5.71 -18.94 -11.45
CA GLY A 143 -4.69 -19.74 -10.77
C GLY A 143 -3.58 -20.22 -11.72
N GLU A 144 -3.11 -19.32 -12.60
CA GLU A 144 -2.02 -19.58 -13.56
C GLU A 144 -2.40 -20.56 -14.68
N ASP A 145 -3.62 -20.42 -15.23
CA ASP A 145 -4.09 -21.23 -16.37
C ASP A 145 -3.16 -21.09 -17.59
N GLN A 146 -2.75 -22.24 -18.13
CA GLN A 146 -1.87 -22.34 -19.30
C GLN A 146 -2.43 -21.63 -20.54
N LEU A 147 -3.75 -21.56 -20.72
CA LEU A 147 -4.38 -20.82 -21.80
C LEU A 147 -4.19 -19.31 -21.64
N VAL A 148 -4.24 -18.80 -20.40
CA VAL A 148 -3.96 -17.38 -20.12
C VAL A 148 -2.50 -17.07 -20.34
N ILE A 149 -1.59 -17.95 -19.89
CA ILE A 149 -0.15 -17.85 -20.15
C ILE A 149 0.12 -17.80 -21.66
N TYR A 150 -0.51 -18.69 -22.44
CA TYR A 150 -0.42 -18.67 -23.90
C TYR A 150 -0.89 -17.35 -24.49
N ALA A 151 -2.05 -16.84 -24.07
CA ALA A 151 -2.57 -15.55 -24.52
C ALA A 151 -1.61 -14.38 -24.20
N MET A 152 -0.98 -14.39 -23.02
CA MET A 152 0.03 -13.39 -22.64
C MET A 152 1.25 -13.42 -23.54
N ILE A 153 1.75 -14.62 -23.88
CA ILE A 153 2.87 -14.78 -24.82
C ILE A 153 2.45 -14.32 -26.24
N THR A 154 1.27 -14.70 -26.69
CA THR A 154 0.72 -14.27 -27.99
C THR A 154 0.55 -12.76 -28.06
N ASN A 155 0.18 -12.10 -26.96
CA ASN A 155 0.13 -10.64 -26.92
C ASN A 155 1.51 -10.01 -27.19
N PHE A 156 2.59 -10.53 -26.57
CA PHE A 156 3.95 -10.08 -26.89
C PHE A 156 4.31 -10.31 -28.36
N GLN A 157 3.97 -11.46 -28.92
CA GLN A 157 4.22 -11.79 -30.33
C GLN A 157 3.50 -10.82 -31.25
N ASN A 158 2.22 -10.55 -31.01
CA ASN A 158 1.41 -9.60 -31.79
C ASN A 158 2.01 -8.19 -31.78
N ARG A 159 2.55 -7.74 -30.64
CA ARG A 159 3.22 -6.44 -30.52
C ARG A 159 4.48 -6.40 -31.39
N ILE A 160 5.29 -7.45 -31.36
CA ILE A 160 6.47 -7.58 -32.22
C ILE A 160 6.09 -7.60 -33.70
N ASP A 161 5.02 -8.30 -34.07
CA ASP A 161 4.58 -8.37 -35.46
C ASP A 161 4.10 -7.01 -35.99
N ILE A 162 3.37 -6.24 -35.19
CA ILE A 162 3.00 -4.86 -35.53
C ILE A 162 4.25 -4.01 -35.75
N LEU A 163 5.23 -4.09 -34.86
CA LEU A 163 6.48 -3.32 -34.95
C LEU A 163 7.26 -3.68 -36.22
N LYS A 164 7.46 -4.97 -36.48
CA LYS A 164 8.19 -5.47 -37.65
C LYS A 164 7.50 -5.07 -38.95
N THR A 165 6.19 -5.30 -39.06
CA THR A 165 5.44 -4.97 -40.28
C THR A 165 5.42 -3.47 -40.55
N THR A 166 5.32 -2.64 -39.51
CA THR A 166 5.37 -1.18 -39.66
C THR A 166 6.75 -0.70 -40.11
N LEU A 167 7.82 -1.21 -39.49
CA LEU A 167 9.20 -0.89 -39.88
C LEU A 167 9.50 -1.32 -41.31
N GLN A 168 9.07 -2.52 -41.70
CA GLN A 168 9.25 -3.02 -43.06
C GLN A 168 8.53 -2.12 -44.08
N TYR A 169 7.28 -1.76 -43.80
CA TYR A 169 6.53 -0.85 -44.68
C TYR A 169 7.23 0.49 -44.85
N ILE A 170 7.78 1.06 -43.77
CA ILE A 170 8.54 2.32 -43.85
C ILE A 170 9.79 2.15 -44.73
N GLU A 171 10.50 1.04 -44.59
CA GLU A 171 11.71 0.77 -45.37
C GLU A 171 11.39 0.60 -46.87
N ASP A 172 10.37 -0.21 -47.19
CA ASP A 172 9.92 -0.41 -48.57
C ASP A 172 9.56 0.92 -49.26
N GLN A 173 8.92 1.84 -48.52
CA GLN A 173 8.59 3.17 -49.05
C GLN A 173 9.82 4.04 -49.33
N LYS A 174 10.90 3.90 -48.55
CA LYS A 174 12.16 4.62 -48.81
C LYS A 174 12.87 4.07 -50.04
N GLU A 175 12.95 2.75 -50.18
CA GLU A 175 13.60 2.09 -51.31
C GLU A 175 12.92 2.46 -52.63
N LEU A 176 11.58 2.45 -52.68
CA LEU A 176 10.82 2.87 -53.85
C LEU A 176 11.15 4.31 -54.27
N LYS A 177 11.35 5.22 -53.32
CA LYS A 177 11.72 6.60 -53.64
C LYS A 177 13.12 6.69 -54.22
N GLN A 178 14.10 6.01 -53.63
CA GLN A 178 15.49 6.01 -54.12
C GLN A 178 15.58 5.51 -55.58
N ASN A 179 14.92 4.40 -55.89
CA ASN A 179 14.93 3.82 -57.24
C ASN A 179 14.33 4.75 -58.31
N ASN A 180 13.30 5.52 -57.97
CA ASN A 180 12.68 6.50 -58.89
C ASN A 180 13.62 7.69 -59.19
N TYR A 181 14.51 8.07 -58.28
CA TYR A 181 15.50 9.12 -58.52
C TYR A 181 16.67 8.63 -59.40
N GLU A 182 16.99 7.33 -59.40
CA GLU A 182 18.06 6.76 -60.24
C GLU A 182 17.63 6.46 -61.68
N THR A 183 16.33 6.27 -61.95
CA THR A 183 15.80 6.01 -63.31
C THR A 183 15.52 7.27 -64.12
N THR A 184 15.67 8.47 -63.53
CA THR A 184 15.39 9.75 -64.18
C THR A 184 16.69 10.47 -64.59
N ILE A 185 17.57 9.78 -65.32
CA ILE A 185 18.83 10.33 -65.88
C ILE A 185 18.84 10.16 -67.40
#